data_AF-A0A959R8Y9-F1
#
_entry.id   AF-A0A959R8Y9-F1
#
_cell.length_a   1.000
_cell.length_b   1.000
_cell.length_c   1.000
_cell.angle_alpha   90.00
_cell.angle_beta   90.00
_cell.angle_gamma   90.00
#
_symmetry.space_group_name_H-M   'P 1'
#
loop_
_entity.id
_entity.type
_entity.pdbx_description
1 polymer ?
#
loop_
_entity_poly.entity_id
_entity_poly.type
_entity_poly.pdbx_seq_one_letter_code
_entity_poly.pdbx_strand_id
1 'polypeptide(L)'
;MKNFIQTSLLGVAICLATVTKAQVPLLSSNPSSNSVIYLDFDGQTVDGTSWNTAGPLFLDAANLSTADITTIFERVSEDYRPFNVNVTTDSTVFWAGNKNSRMRVILTPTHEWYGNSGGVSFVGSFTWGAYDDETPCFVFSSLLGNIKYIAEAASHEAGHTLGLYHQSLYDNTCTKISEYNSGVGTGEIAWAPIMGVGYYRNMTLWNNGPNPYGCSNYQNDLDVITTSNGFTYRTDDYANNFSGAATATFTNNIFNINGIIEENTDADYFKFIQPAFGRFQLNAVPYNVGASNAGSDLDLQVSLYNSAHTLIDTYNPGNLLSSVIDTALLAGTYYLKVEGEGNIYAPNYASLGSYSLTGKFNSNPTLPLRRLELTGALINDNHKLSWIIDADEAVVSQVLEIAIDGRHFSHVTTPATTDRQFMYKPYVSTAAQYRLNVTFDNGKQYYSNIVTLQGTGAVVKPRLVRNVVDNGLLSVNSPGEYQYRIMDMNGHVVNRGQINIGLNTISMPAIAGGMYMIEYTNGMAHWIEKFVRQ
;
A
#
# COMPACT_ATOMS: atom_id res chain seq x y z
N MET A 1 -4.60 71.55 2.31
CA MET A 1 -3.45 70.83 1.73
C MET A 1 -2.98 69.63 2.54
N LYS A 2 -3.05 69.61 3.88
CA LYS A 2 -2.66 68.42 4.69
C LYS A 2 -3.55 67.17 4.49
N ASN A 3 -4.86 67.34 4.34
CA ASN A 3 -5.78 66.20 4.24
C ASN A 3 -5.78 65.51 2.86
N PHE A 4 -5.31 66.18 1.80
CA PHE A 4 -5.18 65.57 0.47
C PHE A 4 -3.96 64.65 0.36
N ILE A 5 -2.88 64.95 1.08
CA ILE A 5 -1.65 64.14 1.07
C ILE A 5 -1.85 62.82 1.84
N GLN A 6 -2.62 62.84 2.93
CA GLN A 6 -2.93 61.61 3.69
C GLN A 6 -3.87 60.66 2.94
N THR A 7 -4.86 61.16 2.20
CA THR A 7 -5.73 60.31 1.36
C THR A 7 -5.00 59.76 0.14
N SER A 8 -4.05 60.51 -0.44
CA SER A 8 -3.22 60.00 -1.55
C SER A 8 -2.20 58.95 -1.10
N LEU A 9 -1.61 59.08 0.10
CA LEU A 9 -0.71 58.08 0.67
C LEU A 9 -1.44 56.78 1.09
N LEU A 10 -2.68 56.88 1.57
CA LEU A 10 -3.49 55.70 1.91
C LEU A 10 -3.99 54.97 0.65
N GLY A 11 -4.31 55.69 -0.43
CA GLY A 11 -4.64 55.10 -1.73
C GLY A 11 -3.46 54.38 -2.39
N VAL A 12 -2.24 54.92 -2.27
CA VAL A 12 -1.01 54.27 -2.76
C VAL A 12 -0.65 53.03 -1.93
N ALA A 13 -0.83 53.07 -0.60
CA ALA A 13 -0.61 51.91 0.27
C ALA A 13 -1.66 50.79 0.06
N ILE A 14 -2.92 51.13 -0.24
CA ILE A 14 -3.98 50.16 -0.55
C ILE A 14 -3.82 49.57 -1.96
N CYS A 15 -3.34 50.34 -2.95
CA CYS A 15 -3.01 49.80 -4.28
C CYS A 15 -1.75 48.91 -4.27
N LEU A 16 -0.72 49.23 -3.48
CA LEU A 16 0.48 48.41 -3.33
C LEU A 16 0.25 47.09 -2.56
N ALA A 17 -0.78 47.02 -1.72
CA ALA A 17 -1.14 45.79 -1.00
C ALA A 17 -1.89 44.76 -1.87
N THR A 18 -2.24 45.10 -3.11
CA THR A 18 -3.03 44.21 -4.01
C THR A 18 -2.20 43.48 -5.06
N VAL A 19 -0.87 43.64 -5.09
CA VAL A 19 0.03 42.86 -5.95
C VAL A 19 1.30 42.48 -5.16
N THR A 20 1.15 41.86 -3.99
CA THR A 20 2.26 41.05 -3.45
C THR A 20 2.30 39.76 -4.26
N LYS A 21 3.15 39.69 -5.29
CA LYS A 21 3.48 38.41 -5.93
C LYS A 21 4.02 37.47 -4.86
N ALA A 22 3.55 36.23 -4.83
CA ALA A 22 4.11 35.22 -3.95
C ALA A 22 5.61 35.09 -4.26
N GLN A 23 6.45 35.19 -3.24
CA GLN A 23 7.90 35.02 -3.42
C GLN A 23 8.17 33.55 -3.76
N VAL A 24 8.95 33.30 -4.81
CA VAL A 24 9.46 31.96 -5.12
C VAL A 24 10.30 31.49 -3.91
N PRO A 25 9.95 30.36 -3.28
CA PRO A 25 10.73 29.84 -2.17
C PRO A 25 12.11 29.43 -2.67
N LEU A 26 13.16 29.71 -1.90
CA LEU A 26 14.53 29.32 -2.24
C LEU A 26 14.79 27.91 -1.71
N LEU A 27 14.82 26.93 -2.63
CA LEU A 27 14.91 25.50 -2.33
C LEU A 27 16.12 24.89 -3.05
N SER A 28 16.71 23.85 -2.46
CA SER A 28 17.79 23.06 -3.07
C SER A 28 17.70 21.62 -2.59
N SER A 29 17.84 20.68 -3.52
CA SER A 29 17.72 19.24 -3.26
C SER A 29 19.05 18.57 -2.92
N ASN A 30 20.16 19.12 -3.42
CA ASN A 30 21.52 18.65 -3.18
C ASN A 30 22.54 19.81 -3.24
N PRO A 31 22.60 20.68 -2.22
CA PRO A 31 23.42 21.90 -2.26
C PRO A 31 24.93 21.69 -2.43
N SER A 32 25.45 20.47 -2.25
CA SER A 32 26.86 20.16 -2.44
C SER A 32 27.23 19.85 -3.89
N SER A 33 26.25 19.59 -4.78
CA SER A 33 26.53 19.38 -6.20
C SER A 33 26.78 20.70 -6.92
N ASN A 34 27.80 20.70 -7.78
CA ASN A 34 28.08 21.79 -8.71
C ASN A 34 27.26 21.71 -10.00
N SER A 35 26.65 20.56 -10.29
CA SER A 35 25.74 20.41 -11.43
C SER A 35 24.34 20.81 -11.01
N VAL A 36 23.65 21.64 -11.80
CA VAL A 36 22.42 22.32 -11.35
C VAL A 36 21.29 22.23 -12.37
N ILE A 37 20.10 21.87 -11.90
CA ILE A 37 18.85 22.08 -12.63
C ILE A 37 18.08 23.18 -11.90
N TYR A 38 17.91 24.32 -12.56
CA TYR A 38 17.21 25.47 -12.00
C TYR A 38 15.78 25.54 -12.54
N LEU A 39 14.81 25.41 -11.65
CA LEU A 39 13.39 25.62 -11.95
C LEU A 39 13.07 27.11 -11.79
N ASP A 40 12.95 27.79 -12.92
CA ASP A 40 12.70 29.23 -13.01
C ASP A 40 11.19 29.50 -13.13
N PHE A 41 10.60 30.06 -12.08
CA PHE A 41 9.18 30.42 -11.99
C PHE A 41 8.93 31.93 -12.13
N ASP A 42 9.98 32.74 -12.12
CA ASP A 42 9.91 34.20 -11.98
C ASP A 42 9.69 34.92 -13.32
N GLY A 43 9.80 34.18 -14.42
CA GLY A 43 9.78 34.71 -15.78
C GLY A 43 11.17 35.12 -16.22
N GLN A 44 11.41 35.15 -17.53
CA GLN A 44 12.75 35.35 -18.06
C GLN A 44 12.75 36.02 -19.44
N THR A 45 13.79 36.82 -19.69
CA THR A 45 14.13 37.24 -21.06
C THR A 45 15.19 36.28 -21.60
N VAL A 46 14.85 35.55 -22.66
CA VAL A 46 15.76 34.62 -23.32
C VAL A 46 16.24 35.27 -24.63
N ASP A 47 17.54 35.52 -24.71
CA ASP A 47 18.19 36.14 -25.87
C ASP A 47 19.55 35.47 -26.13
N GLY A 48 20.00 35.50 -27.38
CA GLY A 48 21.30 34.93 -27.80
C GLY A 48 21.40 33.41 -27.72
N THR A 49 20.28 32.69 -27.64
CA THR A 49 20.22 31.22 -27.55
C THR A 49 19.76 30.59 -28.87
N SER A 50 19.85 29.27 -28.96
CA SER A 50 19.35 28.49 -30.09
C SER A 50 17.84 28.67 -30.36
N TRP A 51 17.06 29.18 -29.40
CA TRP A 51 15.63 29.50 -29.58
C TRP A 51 15.36 30.80 -30.32
N ASN A 52 16.32 31.72 -30.39
CA ASN A 52 16.10 33.10 -30.85
C ASN A 52 16.16 33.24 -32.38
N THR A 53 15.28 32.52 -33.10
CA THR A 53 15.20 32.60 -34.57
C THR A 53 14.48 33.85 -35.09
N ALA A 54 13.61 34.44 -34.27
CA ALA A 54 12.80 35.63 -34.59
C ALA A 54 13.03 36.80 -33.60
N GLY A 55 14.13 36.77 -32.85
CA GLY A 55 14.47 37.77 -31.83
C GLY A 55 14.36 37.24 -30.38
N PRO A 56 14.52 38.12 -29.38
CA PRO A 56 14.40 37.77 -27.96
C PRO A 56 13.00 37.26 -27.58
N LEU A 57 12.94 36.34 -26.63
CA LEU A 57 11.70 35.87 -26.01
C LEU A 57 11.51 36.56 -24.66
N PHE A 58 10.31 37.07 -24.41
CA PHE A 58 9.92 37.68 -23.14
C PHE A 58 8.87 36.80 -22.49
N LEU A 59 9.23 36.14 -21.39
CA LEU A 59 8.43 35.10 -20.77
C LEU A 59 7.90 35.58 -19.42
N ASP A 60 6.60 35.43 -19.22
CA ASP A 60 5.96 35.79 -17.98
C ASP A 60 6.27 34.75 -16.89
N ALA A 61 6.14 35.17 -15.63
CA ALA A 61 6.21 34.30 -14.47
C ALA A 61 5.10 33.23 -14.51
N ALA A 62 5.37 32.04 -13.95
CA ALA A 62 4.49 30.87 -13.99
C ALA A 62 3.07 31.10 -13.40
N ASN A 63 2.89 32.15 -12.58
CA ASN A 63 1.67 32.48 -11.83
C ASN A 63 1.18 31.33 -10.92
N LEU A 64 2.12 30.69 -10.20
CA LEU A 64 1.86 29.61 -9.25
C LEU A 64 1.96 30.10 -7.80
N SER A 65 1.24 29.44 -6.88
CA SER A 65 1.37 29.72 -5.45
C SER A 65 2.70 29.16 -4.90
N THR A 66 3.17 29.68 -3.76
CA THR A 66 4.36 29.13 -3.08
C THR A 66 4.21 27.63 -2.77
N ALA A 67 3.00 27.17 -2.41
CA ALA A 67 2.75 25.76 -2.16
C ALA A 67 2.87 24.91 -3.44
N ASP A 68 2.32 25.39 -4.55
CA ASP A 68 2.43 24.71 -5.85
C ASP A 68 3.88 24.61 -6.31
N ILE A 69 4.65 25.70 -6.16
CA ILE A 69 6.08 25.73 -6.49
C ILE A 69 6.85 24.72 -5.65
N THR A 70 6.60 24.66 -4.33
CA THR A 70 7.22 23.66 -3.46
C THR A 70 6.87 22.24 -3.91
N THR A 71 5.60 21.94 -4.19
CA THR A 71 5.21 20.59 -4.65
C THR A 71 5.82 20.21 -6.00
N ILE A 72 5.96 21.16 -6.94
CA ILE A 72 6.67 20.91 -8.22
C ILE A 72 8.14 20.62 -7.95
N PHE A 73 8.79 21.47 -7.13
CA PHE A 73 10.18 21.28 -6.74
C PHE A 73 10.40 19.91 -6.08
N GLU A 74 9.52 19.50 -5.16
CA GLU A 74 9.62 18.24 -4.43
C GLU A 74 9.55 17.02 -5.37
N ARG A 75 8.62 17.04 -6.33
CA ARG A 75 8.48 15.99 -7.34
C ARG A 75 9.70 15.89 -8.25
N VAL A 76 10.08 17.01 -8.87
CA VAL A 76 11.26 17.04 -9.77
C VAL A 76 12.53 16.69 -9.01
N SER A 77 12.66 17.12 -7.75
CA SER A 77 13.81 16.77 -6.91
C SER A 77 13.85 15.28 -6.58
N GLU A 78 12.71 14.60 -6.56
CA GLU A 78 12.64 13.16 -6.35
C GLU A 78 13.03 12.39 -7.61
N ASP A 79 12.54 12.80 -8.78
CA ASP A 79 12.94 12.19 -10.07
C ASP A 79 14.47 12.22 -10.26
N TYR A 80 15.11 13.30 -9.80
CA TYR A 80 16.57 13.49 -9.89
C TYR A 80 17.32 13.11 -8.61
N ARG A 81 16.64 12.56 -7.60
CA ARG A 81 17.23 12.18 -6.31
C ARG A 81 18.43 11.23 -6.43
N PRO A 82 18.43 10.23 -7.34
CA PRO A 82 19.54 9.30 -7.45
C PRO A 82 20.85 9.94 -7.93
N PHE A 83 20.79 11.12 -8.56
CA PHE A 83 21.93 11.69 -9.27
C PHE A 83 22.59 12.85 -8.49
N ASN A 84 23.90 13.01 -8.69
CA ASN A 84 24.67 14.10 -8.13
C ASN A 84 24.43 15.42 -8.87
N VAL A 85 23.17 15.86 -8.90
CA VAL A 85 22.69 17.13 -9.46
C VAL A 85 21.84 17.84 -8.41
N ASN A 86 21.95 19.16 -8.33
CA ASN A 86 21.13 20.00 -7.49
C ASN A 86 19.95 20.54 -8.28
N VAL A 87 18.75 20.01 -8.04
CA VAL A 87 17.51 20.72 -8.41
C VAL A 87 17.33 21.89 -7.45
N THR A 88 17.10 23.10 -7.95
CA THR A 88 16.95 24.33 -7.17
C THR A 88 15.93 25.29 -7.78
N THR A 89 15.37 26.16 -6.95
CA THR A 89 14.56 27.32 -7.36
C THR A 89 15.28 28.66 -7.11
N ASP A 90 16.56 28.60 -6.72
CA ASP A 90 17.38 29.78 -6.42
C ASP A 90 18.33 30.10 -7.59
N SER A 91 18.12 31.24 -8.25
CA SER A 91 18.97 31.69 -9.35
C SER A 91 20.42 31.94 -8.93
N THR A 92 20.69 32.28 -7.66
CA THR A 92 22.06 32.48 -7.17
C THR A 92 22.83 31.16 -7.15
N VAL A 93 22.16 30.06 -6.83
CA VAL A 93 22.70 28.69 -6.90
C VAL A 93 22.97 28.29 -8.34
N PHE A 94 22.04 28.58 -9.26
CA PHE A 94 22.25 28.36 -10.69
C PHE A 94 23.51 29.06 -11.21
N TRP A 95 23.67 30.35 -10.90
CA TRP A 95 24.81 31.13 -11.37
C TRP A 95 26.14 30.70 -10.73
N ALA A 96 26.11 30.16 -9.51
CA ALA A 96 27.27 29.59 -8.84
C ALA A 96 27.63 28.17 -9.36
N GLY A 97 26.65 27.45 -9.91
CA GLY A 97 26.85 26.12 -10.51
C GLY A 97 27.79 26.13 -11.71
N ASN A 98 28.34 24.97 -12.04
CA ASN A 98 29.25 24.80 -13.16
C ASN A 98 28.54 25.09 -14.49
N LYS A 99 29.06 26.04 -15.26
CA LYS A 99 28.50 26.44 -16.56
C LYS A 99 28.37 25.28 -17.54
N ASN A 100 29.26 24.27 -17.44
CA ASN A 100 29.27 23.12 -18.35
C ASN A 100 28.30 22.01 -17.92
N SER A 101 27.62 22.15 -16.78
CA SER A 101 26.72 21.14 -16.24
C SER A 101 25.58 21.79 -15.45
N ARG A 102 24.96 22.82 -16.05
CA ARG A 102 23.78 23.46 -15.49
C ARG A 102 22.72 23.73 -16.55
N MET A 103 21.46 23.63 -16.16
CA MET A 103 20.31 23.88 -17.02
C MET A 103 19.27 24.74 -16.31
N ARG A 104 18.67 25.66 -17.06
CA ARG A 104 17.50 26.43 -16.62
C ARG A 104 16.25 25.85 -17.30
N VAL A 105 15.31 25.41 -16.49
CA VAL A 105 13.97 24.99 -16.88
C VAL A 105 13.04 26.16 -16.59
N ILE A 106 12.54 26.83 -17.63
CA ILE A 106 11.66 27.99 -17.47
C ILE A 106 10.21 27.51 -17.46
N LEU A 107 9.53 27.68 -16.33
CA LEU A 107 8.11 27.41 -16.19
C LEU A 107 7.35 28.71 -16.43
N THR A 108 6.54 28.76 -17.49
CA THR A 108 5.92 30.00 -17.95
C THR A 108 4.55 29.76 -18.58
N PRO A 109 3.59 30.68 -18.44
CA PRO A 109 2.35 30.62 -19.19
C PRO A 109 2.53 31.04 -20.65
N THR A 110 3.67 31.62 -21.03
CA THR A 110 3.92 32.17 -22.37
C THR A 110 4.36 31.07 -23.33
N HIS A 111 3.46 30.64 -24.20
CA HIS A 111 3.66 29.48 -25.09
C HIS A 111 3.45 29.82 -26.57
N GLU A 112 2.89 30.99 -26.88
CA GLU A 112 2.43 31.39 -28.22
C GLU A 112 3.56 31.46 -29.25
N TRP A 113 4.79 31.69 -28.79
CA TRP A 113 5.98 31.71 -29.65
C TRP A 113 6.35 30.31 -30.16
N TYR A 114 5.97 29.25 -29.44
CA TYR A 114 6.28 27.86 -29.77
C TYR A 114 5.07 27.10 -30.34
N GLY A 115 3.92 27.16 -29.67
CA GLY A 115 2.70 26.46 -30.06
C GLY A 115 2.01 25.74 -28.89
N ASN A 116 1.30 24.65 -29.19
CA ASN A 116 0.50 23.88 -28.23
C ASN A 116 1.23 22.59 -27.83
N SER A 117 2.17 22.69 -26.88
CA SER A 117 2.91 21.56 -26.30
C SER A 117 2.98 21.69 -24.78
N GLY A 118 3.25 20.62 -24.05
CA GLY A 118 3.45 20.69 -22.59
C GLY A 118 4.77 21.37 -22.21
N GLY A 119 5.80 21.20 -23.04
CA GLY A 119 7.10 21.82 -22.92
C GLY A 119 7.90 21.66 -24.21
N VAL A 120 9.14 22.13 -24.20
CA VAL A 120 10.11 21.90 -25.26
C VAL A 120 11.56 22.04 -24.78
N SER A 121 12.40 21.14 -25.29
CA SER A 121 13.85 21.10 -25.07
C SER A 121 14.64 20.80 -26.34
N PHE A 122 15.89 21.26 -26.35
CA PHE A 122 16.91 20.70 -27.24
C PHE A 122 17.56 19.47 -26.57
N VAL A 123 17.68 18.38 -27.31
CA VAL A 123 18.28 17.15 -26.80
C VAL A 123 19.79 17.35 -26.60
N GLY A 124 20.30 17.05 -25.39
CA GLY A 124 21.72 17.14 -25.07
C GLY A 124 22.24 18.55 -24.73
N SER A 125 21.35 19.53 -24.55
CA SER A 125 21.73 20.93 -24.27
C SER A 125 22.28 21.19 -22.87
N PHE A 126 22.22 20.22 -21.94
CA PHE A 126 22.65 20.39 -20.54
C PHE A 126 24.12 20.84 -20.41
N THR A 127 24.95 20.49 -21.39
CA THR A 127 26.40 20.80 -21.38
C THR A 127 26.78 21.98 -22.28
N TRP A 128 25.83 22.62 -22.96
CA TRP A 128 26.12 23.64 -23.97
C TRP A 128 26.67 24.96 -23.42
N GLY A 129 26.54 25.20 -22.12
CA GLY A 129 27.20 26.33 -21.47
C GLY A 129 28.73 26.30 -21.62
N ALA A 130 29.33 25.13 -21.94
CA ALA A 130 30.74 24.99 -22.32
C ALA A 130 31.10 25.74 -23.62
N TYR A 131 30.10 26.06 -24.44
CA TYR A 131 30.22 26.82 -25.69
C TYR A 131 29.62 28.23 -25.56
N ASP A 132 29.45 28.71 -24.32
CA ASP A 132 28.78 29.96 -23.99
C ASP A 132 27.31 30.04 -24.45
N ASP A 133 26.69 28.89 -24.75
CA ASP A 133 25.27 28.78 -25.09
C ASP A 133 24.48 28.17 -23.92
N GLU A 134 23.82 29.02 -23.13
CA GLU A 134 22.97 28.60 -22.01
C GLU A 134 21.49 28.47 -22.42
N THR A 135 21.26 27.87 -23.59
CA THR A 135 19.91 27.57 -24.13
C THR A 135 19.06 26.84 -23.10
N PRO A 136 17.98 27.46 -22.56
CA PRO A 136 17.11 26.84 -21.58
C PRO A 136 16.15 25.84 -22.23
N CYS A 137 15.43 25.09 -21.40
CA CYS A 137 14.19 24.42 -21.81
C CYS A 137 12.96 25.08 -21.19
N PHE A 138 11.78 24.75 -21.70
CA PHE A 138 10.53 25.40 -21.33
C PHE A 138 9.45 24.41 -20.93
N VAL A 139 8.67 24.78 -19.92
CA VAL A 139 7.43 24.11 -19.52
C VAL A 139 6.31 25.14 -19.59
N PHE A 140 5.26 24.83 -20.36
CA PHE A 140 4.16 25.75 -20.62
C PHE A 140 3.04 25.55 -19.59
N SER A 141 3.17 26.21 -18.44
CA SER A 141 2.32 25.97 -17.26
C SER A 141 0.83 26.24 -17.50
N SER A 142 0.50 27.22 -18.35
CA SER A 142 -0.89 27.57 -18.71
C SER A 142 -1.60 26.49 -19.52
N LEU A 143 -0.88 25.77 -20.38
CA LEU A 143 -1.41 24.67 -21.18
C LEU A 143 -1.63 23.41 -20.35
N LEU A 144 -0.78 23.19 -19.34
CA LEU A 144 -0.84 22.02 -18.47
C LEU A 144 -1.88 22.18 -17.35
N GLY A 145 -1.93 23.35 -16.70
CA GLY A 145 -2.94 23.75 -15.70
C GLY A 145 -2.99 22.91 -14.41
N ASN A 146 -2.32 21.77 -14.35
CA ASN A 146 -2.28 20.86 -13.21
C ASN A 146 -0.84 20.75 -12.66
N ILE A 147 -0.68 20.88 -11.35
CA ILE A 147 0.62 20.91 -10.66
C ILE A 147 1.44 19.66 -10.92
N LYS A 148 0.79 18.48 -10.94
CA LYS A 148 1.48 17.25 -11.30
C LYS A 148 1.96 17.31 -12.74
N TYR A 149 1.11 17.72 -13.68
CA TYR A 149 1.49 17.71 -15.10
C TYR A 149 2.66 18.68 -15.38
N ILE A 150 2.69 19.81 -14.68
CA ILE A 150 3.79 20.77 -14.72
C ILE A 150 5.08 20.16 -14.18
N ALA A 151 5.04 19.43 -13.06
CA ALA A 151 6.21 18.75 -12.51
C ALA A 151 6.74 17.66 -13.45
N GLU A 152 5.85 16.81 -13.97
CA GLU A 152 6.18 15.75 -14.94
C GLU A 152 6.82 16.32 -16.19
N ALA A 153 6.26 17.42 -16.72
CA ALA A 153 6.85 18.12 -17.86
C ALA A 153 8.22 18.72 -17.51
N ALA A 154 8.41 19.29 -16.32
CA ALA A 154 9.71 19.82 -15.93
C ALA A 154 10.81 18.75 -15.89
N SER A 155 10.53 17.58 -15.33
CA SER A 155 11.47 16.44 -15.35
C SER A 155 11.68 15.89 -16.75
N HIS A 156 10.62 15.80 -17.56
CA HIS A 156 10.70 15.37 -18.96
C HIS A 156 11.57 16.29 -19.82
N GLU A 157 11.34 17.60 -19.76
CA GLU A 157 12.07 18.57 -20.54
C GLU A 157 13.53 18.67 -20.07
N ALA A 158 13.78 18.63 -18.76
CA ALA A 158 15.15 18.52 -18.24
C ALA A 158 15.82 17.21 -18.71
N GLY A 159 15.08 16.10 -18.77
CA GLY A 159 15.54 14.82 -19.29
C GLY A 159 16.03 14.89 -20.74
N HIS A 160 15.30 15.58 -21.62
CA HIS A 160 15.77 15.85 -22.98
C HIS A 160 17.12 16.55 -23.00
N THR A 161 17.32 17.57 -22.16
CA THR A 161 18.61 18.29 -22.10
C THR A 161 19.77 17.37 -21.72
N LEU A 162 19.52 16.28 -21.00
CA LEU A 162 20.50 15.25 -20.61
C LEU A 162 20.74 14.19 -21.70
N GLY A 163 20.08 14.30 -22.85
CA GLY A 163 20.25 13.39 -24.00
C GLY A 163 19.14 12.36 -24.15
N LEU A 164 18.07 12.44 -23.36
CA LEU A 164 16.96 11.50 -23.43
C LEU A 164 16.02 11.80 -24.60
N TYR A 165 15.45 10.75 -25.19
CA TYR A 165 14.38 10.81 -26.18
C TYR A 165 13.07 10.35 -25.52
N HIS A 166 11.94 10.52 -26.22
CA HIS A 166 10.68 10.01 -25.69
C HIS A 166 10.73 8.48 -25.50
N GLN A 167 10.00 7.97 -24.52
CA GLN A 167 9.74 6.55 -24.36
C GLN A 167 8.41 6.25 -25.06
N SER A 168 8.50 5.62 -26.23
CA SER A 168 7.36 5.38 -27.12
C SER A 168 6.69 4.03 -26.85
N LEU A 169 5.40 3.95 -27.16
CA LEU A 169 4.63 2.72 -27.02
C LEU A 169 4.45 2.04 -28.39
N TYR A 170 4.79 0.76 -28.46
CA TYR A 170 4.63 -0.08 -29.64
C TYR A 170 3.76 -1.29 -29.32
N ASP A 171 3.08 -1.84 -30.32
CA ASP A 171 2.41 -3.13 -30.20
C ASP A 171 3.38 -4.31 -30.36
N ASN A 172 2.86 -5.53 -30.17
CA ASN A 172 3.65 -6.77 -30.28
C ASN A 172 4.18 -7.04 -31.72
N THR A 173 3.75 -6.26 -32.70
CA THR A 173 4.21 -6.33 -34.10
C THR A 173 5.13 -5.17 -34.48
N CYS A 174 5.61 -4.40 -33.48
CA CYS A 174 6.46 -3.23 -33.66
C CYS A 174 5.82 -2.03 -34.38
N THR A 175 4.50 -1.94 -34.41
CA THR A 175 3.81 -0.74 -34.87
C THR A 175 3.74 0.28 -33.74
N LYS A 176 4.17 1.53 -34.00
CA LYS A 176 4.10 2.61 -33.00
C LYS A 176 2.62 2.93 -32.70
N ILE A 177 2.19 2.70 -31.47
CA ILE A 177 0.85 3.03 -30.95
C ILE A 177 0.80 4.51 -30.57
N SER A 178 1.84 4.97 -29.87
CA SER A 178 1.93 6.34 -29.37
C SER A 178 3.38 6.77 -29.29
N GLU A 179 3.64 8.04 -29.60
CA GLU A 179 4.94 8.67 -29.40
C GLU A 179 5.31 8.71 -27.92
N TYR A 180 4.32 8.94 -27.06
CA TYR A 180 4.46 8.99 -25.60
C TYR A 180 3.79 7.79 -24.96
N ASN A 181 4.55 6.98 -24.24
CA ASN A 181 4.02 5.88 -23.46
C ASN A 181 3.30 6.43 -22.21
N SER A 182 1.99 6.20 -22.13
CA SER A 182 1.15 6.63 -21.00
C SER A 182 1.21 5.71 -19.78
N GLY A 183 2.02 4.64 -19.86
CA GLY A 183 2.15 3.66 -18.81
C GLY A 183 0.93 2.76 -18.61
N VAL A 184 1.00 1.90 -17.62
CA VAL A 184 0.05 0.81 -17.34
C VAL A 184 -0.31 0.72 -15.86
N GLY A 185 -1.34 -0.05 -15.55
CA GLY A 185 -1.79 -0.28 -14.18
C GLY A 185 -2.72 0.78 -13.61
N THR A 186 -3.14 0.54 -12.37
CA THR A 186 -4.11 1.35 -11.61
C THR A 186 -3.75 1.38 -10.14
N GLY A 187 -4.18 2.42 -9.42
CA GLY A 187 -3.91 2.57 -7.99
C GLY A 187 -2.52 3.12 -7.72
N GLU A 188 -2.02 2.86 -6.50
CA GLU A 188 -0.77 3.43 -5.99
C GLU A 188 0.47 2.97 -6.76
N ILE A 189 0.48 1.73 -7.26
CA ILE A 189 1.61 1.16 -8.01
C ILE A 189 1.52 1.40 -9.53
N ALA A 190 0.53 2.17 -10.00
CA ALA A 190 0.38 2.43 -11.44
C ALA A 190 1.57 3.22 -11.96
N TRP A 191 2.17 2.74 -13.07
CA TRP A 191 3.47 3.20 -13.55
C TRP A 191 3.42 3.83 -14.94
N ALA A 192 4.25 4.85 -15.19
CA ALA A 192 4.63 5.35 -16.51
C ALA A 192 6.10 5.78 -16.57
N PRO A 193 6.74 5.80 -17.75
CA PRO A 193 8.07 6.38 -17.90
C PRO A 193 8.01 7.92 -17.88
N ILE A 194 8.99 8.58 -17.24
CA ILE A 194 9.13 10.06 -17.19
C ILE A 194 9.22 10.64 -18.60
N MET A 195 10.03 10.00 -19.47
CA MET A 195 10.14 10.39 -20.88
C MET A 195 8.93 9.96 -21.74
N GLY A 196 7.85 9.47 -21.14
CA GLY A 196 6.56 9.23 -21.78
C GLY A 196 5.54 10.31 -21.40
N VAL A 197 4.35 9.90 -20.95
CA VAL A 197 3.31 10.80 -20.44
C VAL A 197 2.70 10.26 -19.13
N GLY A 198 3.32 10.61 -18.01
CA GLY A 198 3.02 10.09 -16.66
C GLY A 198 1.84 10.73 -15.92
N TYR A 199 1.13 11.68 -16.56
CA TYR A 199 0.08 12.51 -15.98
C TYR A 199 -0.97 11.73 -15.15
N TYR A 200 -1.30 10.50 -15.55
CA TYR A 200 -2.35 9.67 -14.94
C TYR A 200 -1.83 8.44 -14.19
N ARG A 201 -0.53 8.36 -13.89
CA ARG A 201 0.11 7.24 -13.16
C ARG A 201 0.75 7.71 -11.87
N ASN A 202 0.66 6.95 -10.80
CA ASN A 202 1.07 7.44 -9.49
C ASN A 202 2.59 7.45 -9.34
N MET A 203 3.24 6.42 -9.86
CA MET A 203 4.69 6.22 -9.90
C MET A 203 5.21 6.52 -11.31
N THR A 204 6.24 7.34 -11.43
CA THR A 204 6.82 7.76 -12.72
C THR A 204 8.32 7.63 -12.66
N LEU A 205 8.91 6.81 -13.54
CA LEU A 205 10.32 6.44 -13.41
C LEU A 205 11.10 6.71 -14.68
N TRP A 206 12.42 6.84 -14.54
CA TRP A 206 13.33 6.62 -15.66
C TRP A 206 13.13 5.20 -16.22
N ASN A 207 13.45 4.98 -17.50
CA ASN A 207 13.13 3.71 -18.13
C ASN A 207 14.25 3.16 -19.01
N ASN A 208 14.26 1.85 -19.17
CA ASN A 208 14.99 1.19 -20.23
C ASN A 208 13.97 0.61 -21.22
N GLY A 209 13.71 1.35 -22.29
CA GLY A 209 12.60 1.04 -23.19
C GLY A 209 12.73 1.61 -24.59
N PRO A 210 11.79 1.23 -25.48
CA PRO A 210 11.78 1.68 -26.87
C PRO A 210 11.64 3.19 -27.00
N ASN A 211 12.45 3.76 -27.89
CA ASN A 211 12.42 5.18 -28.22
C ASN A 211 11.68 5.43 -29.56
N PRO A 212 11.58 6.68 -30.05
CA PRO A 212 10.80 7.00 -31.25
C PRO A 212 11.35 6.40 -32.54
N TYR A 213 12.60 5.91 -32.51
CA TYR A 213 13.30 5.39 -33.68
C TYR A 213 13.05 3.89 -33.92
N GLY A 214 12.33 3.20 -33.02
CA GLY A 214 11.80 1.86 -33.28
C GLY A 214 11.61 1.03 -32.02
N CYS A 215 10.73 0.02 -32.11
CA CYS A 215 10.42 -0.90 -31.01
C CYS A 215 11.62 -1.66 -30.44
N SER A 216 12.71 -1.81 -31.21
CA SER A 216 13.94 -2.51 -30.82
C SER A 216 15.08 -1.55 -30.48
N ASN A 217 14.86 -0.24 -30.59
CA ASN A 217 15.83 0.78 -30.24
C ASN A 217 15.57 1.23 -28.81
N TYR A 218 16.18 0.52 -27.86
CA TYR A 218 16.04 0.81 -26.44
C TYR A 218 16.98 1.94 -26.03
N GLN A 219 16.46 2.90 -25.27
CA GLN A 219 17.28 3.87 -24.54
C GLN A 219 17.29 3.47 -23.07
N ASN A 220 18.50 3.32 -22.52
CA ASN A 220 18.75 3.17 -21.09
C ASN A 220 18.91 4.57 -20.51
N ASP A 221 17.84 5.09 -19.91
CA ASP A 221 17.82 6.47 -19.42
C ASP A 221 18.88 6.73 -18.34
N LEU A 222 19.03 5.80 -17.40
CA LEU A 222 20.00 5.91 -16.31
C LEU A 222 21.46 6.01 -16.81
N ASP A 223 21.81 5.21 -17.82
CA ASP A 223 23.16 5.20 -18.40
C ASP A 223 23.43 6.50 -19.19
N VAL A 224 22.44 7.01 -19.91
CA VAL A 224 22.54 8.29 -20.62
C VAL A 224 22.72 9.46 -19.64
N ILE A 225 21.93 9.50 -18.56
CA ILE A 225 22.01 10.57 -17.54
C ILE A 225 23.42 10.60 -16.92
N THR A 226 23.98 9.44 -16.59
CA THR A 226 25.20 9.34 -15.76
C THR A 226 26.52 9.31 -16.53
N THR A 227 26.50 9.24 -17.87
CA THR A 227 27.72 9.10 -18.68
C THR A 227 28.30 10.41 -19.19
N SER A 228 27.47 11.32 -19.72
CA SER A 228 27.96 12.46 -20.55
C SER A 228 27.54 13.86 -20.06
N ASN A 229 26.91 13.98 -18.90
CA ASN A 229 26.30 15.24 -18.43
C ASN A 229 27.12 16.00 -17.37
N GLY A 230 28.34 15.55 -17.08
CA GLY A 230 29.22 16.18 -16.08
C GLY A 230 28.86 15.83 -14.64
N PHE A 231 27.96 14.88 -14.41
CA PHE A 231 27.67 14.25 -13.12
C PHE A 231 27.32 12.77 -13.31
N THR A 232 27.30 12.02 -12.21
CA THR A 232 26.89 10.61 -12.12
C THR A 232 25.89 10.44 -10.97
N TYR A 233 25.67 9.23 -10.47
CA TYR A 233 24.93 8.96 -9.24
C TYR A 233 25.46 9.73 -8.03
N ARG A 234 24.63 9.89 -7.00
CA ARG A 234 25.12 10.34 -5.70
C ARG A 234 25.98 9.27 -5.07
N THR A 235 26.75 9.69 -4.08
CA THR A 235 27.48 8.74 -3.25
C THR A 235 26.50 7.98 -2.38
N ASP A 236 26.54 6.66 -2.47
CA ASP A 236 25.84 5.70 -1.60
C ASP A 236 25.91 6.13 -0.11
N ASP A 237 24.73 6.19 0.53
CA ASP A 237 24.58 6.63 1.91
C ASP A 237 24.68 5.48 2.94
N TYR A 238 24.46 4.23 2.53
CA TYR A 238 24.52 3.06 3.40
C TYR A 238 25.14 1.82 2.73
N ALA A 239 25.96 1.10 3.50
CA ALA A 239 26.67 -0.04 2.94
C ALA A 239 25.75 -1.16 2.44
N ASN A 240 26.06 -1.61 1.23
CA ASN A 240 25.46 -2.72 0.49
C ASN A 240 25.66 -4.15 1.06
N ASN A 241 26.00 -4.29 2.35
CA ASN A 241 26.24 -5.59 2.97
C ASN A 241 26.12 -5.60 4.50
N PHE A 242 25.90 -6.79 5.08
CA PHE A 242 25.79 -7.00 6.53
C PHE A 242 26.97 -6.48 7.36
N SER A 243 28.20 -6.53 6.84
CA SER A 243 29.39 -6.12 7.60
C SER A 243 29.47 -4.61 7.79
N GLY A 244 28.98 -3.85 6.81
CA GLY A 244 28.86 -2.39 6.85
C GLY A 244 27.53 -1.86 7.40
N ALA A 245 26.62 -2.74 7.84
CA ALA A 245 25.27 -2.37 8.22
C ALA A 245 25.24 -1.23 9.26
N ALA A 246 24.53 -0.15 8.94
CA ALA A 246 24.37 1.01 9.80
C ALA A 246 23.54 0.67 11.05
N THR A 247 23.86 1.28 12.19
CA THR A 247 23.22 0.91 13.47
C THR A 247 21.93 1.70 13.69
N ALA A 248 20.80 1.01 13.65
CA ALA A 248 19.50 1.54 14.05
C ALA A 248 19.32 1.39 15.57
N THR A 249 19.37 2.50 16.30
CA THR A 249 19.33 2.52 17.78
C THR A 249 17.96 2.96 18.28
N PHE A 250 17.29 2.10 19.07
CA PHE A 250 16.05 2.48 19.75
C PHE A 250 16.30 3.54 20.82
N THR A 251 15.66 4.69 20.67
CA THR A 251 15.53 5.71 21.71
C THR A 251 14.05 5.86 22.04
N ASN A 252 13.69 5.69 23.31
CA ASN A 252 12.27 5.63 23.73
C ASN A 252 11.46 4.63 22.89
N ASN A 253 12.01 3.43 22.67
CA ASN A 253 11.40 2.36 21.88
C ASN A 253 11.16 2.66 20.39
N ILE A 254 11.76 3.72 19.84
CA ILE A 254 11.63 4.11 18.43
C ILE A 254 13.01 4.36 17.82
N PHE A 255 13.22 4.01 16.56
CA PHE A 255 14.29 4.57 15.74
C PHE A 255 13.71 5.19 14.48
N ASN A 256 14.38 6.20 13.94
CA ASN A 256 14.05 6.80 12.65
C ASN A 256 15.32 6.87 11.80
N ILE A 257 15.19 6.50 10.53
CA ILE A 257 16.28 6.53 9.54
C ILE A 257 15.69 7.10 8.25
N ASN A 258 16.48 7.89 7.53
CA ASN A 258 16.18 8.26 6.15
C ASN A 258 17.33 7.76 5.29
N GLY A 259 17.04 7.31 4.08
CA GLY A 259 18.05 6.90 3.11
C GLY A 259 17.60 7.19 1.69
N ILE A 260 18.46 6.88 0.74
CA ILE A 260 18.21 7.01 -0.69
C ILE A 260 18.68 5.70 -1.35
N ILE A 261 17.86 5.13 -2.21
CA ILE A 261 18.30 4.07 -3.13
C ILE A 261 18.71 4.75 -4.44
N GLU A 262 20.01 4.87 -4.72
CA GLU A 262 20.50 5.59 -5.91
C GLU A 262 20.64 4.71 -7.16
N GLU A 263 20.93 3.42 -6.99
CA GLU A 263 21.18 2.51 -8.10
C GLU A 263 20.26 1.30 -8.03
N ASN A 264 19.98 0.66 -9.17
CA ASN A 264 19.13 -0.53 -9.20
C ASN A 264 19.80 -1.79 -8.59
N THR A 265 21.08 -1.67 -8.25
CA THR A 265 21.85 -2.67 -7.51
C THR A 265 22.11 -2.28 -6.06
N ASP A 266 21.57 -1.13 -5.65
CA ASP A 266 21.76 -0.60 -4.31
C ASP A 266 20.78 -1.22 -3.31
N ALA A 267 21.28 -1.44 -2.11
CA ALA A 267 20.56 -2.05 -1.01
C ALA A 267 21.14 -1.61 0.34
N ASP A 268 20.34 -0.93 1.14
CA ASP A 268 20.79 -0.38 2.40
C ASP A 268 20.64 -1.39 3.54
N TYR A 269 21.76 -1.70 4.20
CA TYR A 269 21.75 -2.61 5.33
C TYR A 269 21.74 -1.86 6.67
N PHE A 270 20.79 -2.19 7.52
CA PHE A 270 20.70 -1.71 8.89
C PHE A 270 20.77 -2.87 9.87
N LYS A 271 21.38 -2.65 11.04
CA LYS A 271 21.36 -3.57 12.17
C LYS A 271 20.69 -2.92 13.37
N PHE A 272 19.84 -3.67 14.07
CA PHE A 272 19.26 -3.23 15.33
C PHE A 272 19.33 -4.35 16.37
N ILE A 273 19.30 -3.96 17.65
CA ILE A 273 19.22 -4.88 18.77
C ILE A 273 17.79 -4.80 19.33
N GLN A 274 17.05 -5.90 19.20
CA GLN A 274 15.79 -6.10 19.89
C GLN A 274 16.11 -6.35 21.38
N PRO A 275 15.68 -5.47 22.31
CA PRO A 275 16.18 -5.49 23.69
C PRO A 275 15.57 -6.60 24.56
N ALA A 276 14.36 -7.04 24.24
CA ALA A 276 13.66 -8.14 24.91
C ALA A 276 12.72 -8.83 23.91
N PHE A 277 12.15 -9.98 24.27
CA PHE A 277 11.03 -10.51 23.51
C PHE A 277 9.91 -9.46 23.44
N GLY A 278 9.38 -9.23 22.24
CA GLY A 278 8.34 -8.24 22.05
C GLY A 278 8.00 -8.02 20.59
N ARG A 279 7.03 -7.14 20.36
CA ARG A 279 6.55 -6.80 19.02
C ARG A 279 7.47 -5.77 18.39
N PHE A 280 8.02 -6.11 17.24
CA PHE A 280 8.73 -5.19 16.36
C PHE A 280 7.78 -4.74 15.26
N GLN A 281 7.67 -3.44 15.08
CA GLN A 281 6.98 -2.83 13.96
C GLN A 281 7.95 -1.99 13.15
N LEU A 282 7.85 -2.03 11.83
CA LEU A 282 8.55 -1.12 10.94
C LEU A 282 7.55 -0.53 9.98
N ASN A 283 7.56 0.80 9.84
CA ASN A 283 6.95 1.49 8.70
C ASN A 283 8.09 1.98 7.82
N ALA A 284 8.20 1.44 6.61
CA ALA A 284 9.09 1.91 5.56
C ALA A 284 8.24 2.64 4.52
N VAL A 285 8.48 3.94 4.36
CA VAL A 285 7.64 4.83 3.54
C VAL A 285 8.55 5.54 2.53
N PRO A 286 8.30 5.39 1.22
CA PRO A 286 9.08 6.10 0.23
C PRO A 286 8.69 7.59 0.24
N TYR A 287 9.57 8.46 -0.21
CA TYR A 287 9.25 9.88 -0.29
C TYR A 287 8.05 10.11 -1.20
N ASN A 288 7.20 11.05 -0.80
CA ASN A 288 5.96 11.39 -1.49
C ASN A 288 5.48 12.78 -1.06
N VAL A 289 4.61 13.37 -1.88
CA VAL A 289 4.02 14.70 -1.63
C VAL A 289 2.56 14.64 -1.17
N GLY A 290 2.04 13.46 -0.83
CA GLY A 290 0.64 13.34 -0.44
C GLY A 290 0.11 11.91 -0.27
N ALA A 291 -1.22 11.81 -0.19
CA ALA A 291 -1.92 10.54 0.05
C ALA A 291 -1.56 9.47 -1.00
N SER A 292 -1.57 8.20 -0.58
CA SER A 292 -1.24 7.04 -1.43
C SER A 292 0.14 7.17 -2.09
N ASN A 293 1.11 7.70 -1.35
CA ASN A 293 2.49 7.89 -1.82
C ASN A 293 2.57 8.62 -3.17
N ALA A 294 1.79 9.69 -3.33
CA ALA A 294 1.72 10.41 -4.60
C ALA A 294 3.07 11.06 -4.96
N GLY A 295 3.54 10.83 -6.19
CA GLY A 295 4.83 11.35 -6.67
C GLY A 295 6.03 10.66 -6.03
N SER A 296 5.89 9.36 -5.75
CA SER A 296 6.97 8.52 -5.26
C SER A 296 7.56 7.71 -6.41
N ASP A 297 8.88 7.62 -6.41
CA ASP A 297 9.64 6.95 -7.49
C ASP A 297 10.21 5.60 -7.03
N LEU A 298 9.83 5.17 -5.82
CA LEU A 298 10.39 3.99 -5.17
C LEU A 298 9.28 3.04 -4.69
N ASP A 299 9.31 1.82 -5.21
CA ASP A 299 8.56 0.68 -4.68
C ASP A 299 9.46 -0.09 -3.71
N LEU A 300 9.23 0.13 -2.41
CA LEU A 300 10.11 -0.35 -1.34
C LEU A 300 9.89 -1.83 -1.05
N GLN A 301 10.99 -2.58 -1.05
CA GLN A 301 11.08 -3.88 -0.42
C GLN A 301 11.96 -3.79 0.83
N VAL A 302 11.51 -4.44 1.92
CA VAL A 302 12.33 -4.61 3.12
C VAL A 302 12.44 -6.09 3.44
N SER A 303 13.66 -6.59 3.56
CA SER A 303 13.95 -7.96 4.01
C SER A 303 14.50 -7.97 5.43
N LEU A 304 13.94 -8.82 6.30
CA LEU A 304 14.34 -8.95 7.70
C LEU A 304 15.18 -10.22 7.89
N TYR A 305 16.35 -10.10 8.51
CA TYR A 305 17.28 -11.20 8.76
C TYR A 305 17.58 -11.34 10.25
N ASN A 306 17.91 -12.57 10.68
CA ASN A 306 18.39 -12.85 12.03
C ASN A 306 19.90 -12.57 12.19
N SER A 307 20.43 -12.83 13.39
CA SER A 307 21.85 -12.65 13.72
C SER A 307 22.82 -13.55 12.95
N ALA A 308 22.33 -14.63 12.33
CA ALA A 308 23.10 -15.51 11.45
C ALA A 308 22.97 -15.12 9.97
N HIS A 309 22.42 -13.94 9.66
CA HIS A 309 22.11 -13.45 8.32
C HIS A 309 21.16 -14.38 7.54
N THR A 310 20.37 -15.19 8.24
CA THR A 310 19.32 -16.00 7.62
C THR A 310 18.08 -15.13 7.44
N LEU A 311 17.53 -15.14 6.24
CA LEU A 311 16.28 -14.42 5.93
C LEU A 311 15.15 -14.98 6.81
N ILE A 312 14.46 -14.08 7.50
CA ILE A 312 13.23 -14.39 8.24
C ILE A 312 12.05 -14.23 7.30
N ASP A 313 11.93 -13.06 6.68
CA ASP A 313 10.85 -12.76 5.73
C ASP A 313 11.20 -11.53 4.87
N THR A 314 10.46 -11.38 3.77
CA THR A 314 10.55 -10.26 2.83
C THR A 314 9.19 -9.57 2.74
N TYR A 315 9.21 -8.25 2.87
CA TYR A 315 8.02 -7.41 2.91
C TYR A 315 8.02 -6.50 1.68
N ASN A 316 7.08 -6.77 0.78
CA ASN A 316 6.58 -5.88 -0.26
C ASN A 316 5.11 -6.30 -0.49
N PRO A 317 4.12 -5.50 -0.07
CA PRO A 317 2.70 -5.89 -0.12
C PRO A 317 2.14 -5.99 -1.56
N GLY A 318 2.92 -5.58 -2.57
CA GLY A 318 2.64 -5.75 -4.00
C GLY A 318 1.58 -4.80 -4.58
N ASN A 319 0.78 -4.13 -3.75
CA ASN A 319 -0.20 -3.12 -4.17
C ASN A 319 0.00 -1.74 -3.53
N LEU A 320 1.05 -1.59 -2.71
CA LEU A 320 1.48 -0.33 -2.09
C LEU A 320 2.98 -0.18 -2.35
N LEU A 321 3.43 1.07 -2.45
CA LEU A 321 4.85 1.41 -2.59
C LEU A 321 5.60 1.39 -1.24
N SER A 322 4.84 1.37 -0.14
CA SER A 322 5.35 1.28 1.23
C SER A 322 5.42 -0.15 1.74
N SER A 323 6.32 -0.40 2.68
CA SER A 323 6.51 -1.70 3.30
C SER A 323 6.31 -1.64 4.81
N VAL A 324 5.60 -2.63 5.36
CA VAL A 324 5.28 -2.69 6.79
C VAL A 324 5.70 -4.04 7.36
N ILE A 325 6.42 -3.99 8.48
CA ILE A 325 6.71 -5.18 9.29
C ILE A 325 5.90 -5.08 10.56
N ASP A 326 5.26 -6.18 10.93
CA ASP A 326 4.57 -6.33 12.20
C ASP A 326 4.73 -7.77 12.70
N THR A 327 5.72 -7.99 13.55
CA THR A 327 6.11 -9.34 13.98
C THR A 327 6.60 -9.37 15.43
N ALA A 328 6.65 -10.57 16.02
CA ALA A 328 7.23 -10.78 17.34
C ALA A 328 8.66 -11.30 17.19
N LEU A 329 9.62 -10.62 17.81
CA LEU A 329 11.03 -10.99 17.78
C LEU A 329 11.53 -11.31 19.19
N LEU A 330 12.37 -12.34 19.30
CA LEU A 330 13.15 -12.61 20.51
C LEU A 330 14.21 -11.52 20.71
N ALA A 331 14.69 -11.36 21.94
CA ALA A 331 15.84 -10.51 22.22
C ALA A 331 17.05 -10.94 21.37
N GLY A 332 17.72 -10.01 20.71
CA GLY A 332 18.86 -10.32 19.86
C GLY A 332 19.11 -9.29 18.75
N THR A 333 20.13 -9.55 17.95
CA THR A 333 20.49 -8.73 16.80
C THR A 333 19.72 -9.17 15.56
N TYR A 334 19.18 -8.20 14.84
CA TYR A 334 18.50 -8.37 13.56
C TYR A 334 19.06 -7.39 12.54
N TYR A 335 18.84 -7.71 11.27
CA TYR A 335 19.25 -6.88 10.16
C TYR A 335 18.07 -6.60 9.24
N LEU A 336 18.03 -5.40 8.68
CA LEU A 336 17.13 -5.00 7.62
C LEU A 336 17.96 -4.79 6.36
N LYS A 337 17.46 -5.25 5.21
CA LYS A 337 17.90 -4.84 3.88
C LYS A 337 16.76 -4.05 3.25
N VAL A 338 17.02 -2.83 2.82
CA VAL A 338 16.05 -1.97 2.12
C VAL A 338 16.51 -1.82 0.68
N GLU A 339 15.60 -2.04 -0.27
CA GLU A 339 15.93 -1.95 -1.70
C GLU A 339 14.68 -1.53 -2.51
N GLY A 340 14.92 -1.07 -3.74
CA GLY A 340 13.87 -0.85 -4.73
C GLY A 340 13.60 -2.11 -5.54
N GLU A 341 12.39 -2.66 -5.45
CA GLU A 341 12.02 -3.92 -6.13
C GLU A 341 11.20 -3.69 -7.41
N GLY A 342 10.56 -2.52 -7.54
CA GLY A 342 9.53 -2.30 -8.54
C GLY A 342 8.26 -3.13 -8.24
N ASN A 343 7.41 -3.29 -9.24
CA ASN A 343 6.13 -4.01 -9.12
C ASN A 343 5.72 -4.68 -10.44
N ILE A 344 4.50 -5.20 -10.47
CA ILE A 344 3.93 -5.87 -11.65
C ILE A 344 3.82 -4.98 -12.90
N TYR A 345 3.92 -3.66 -12.76
CA TYR A 345 3.83 -2.69 -13.86
C TYR A 345 5.18 -2.05 -14.21
N ALA A 346 6.14 -2.05 -13.28
CA ALA A 346 7.43 -1.40 -13.40
C ALA A 346 8.56 -2.33 -12.93
N PRO A 347 9.63 -2.54 -13.72
CA PRO A 347 10.78 -3.30 -13.25
C PRO A 347 11.54 -2.55 -12.13
N ASN A 348 12.36 -3.27 -11.37
CA ASN A 348 13.26 -2.67 -10.36
C ASN A 348 14.26 -1.65 -10.94
N TYR A 349 14.52 -1.70 -12.26
CA TYR A 349 15.53 -0.92 -12.98
C TYR A 349 15.62 0.56 -12.57
N ALA A 350 14.51 1.23 -12.30
CA ALA A 350 14.50 2.64 -11.90
C ALA A 350 13.57 2.89 -10.71
N SER A 351 13.28 1.87 -9.91
CA SER A 351 12.60 2.05 -8.63
C SER A 351 13.61 2.59 -7.62
N LEU A 352 13.88 3.89 -7.68
CA LEU A 352 14.97 4.58 -7.00
C LEU A 352 14.41 5.82 -6.30
N GLY A 353 15.02 6.24 -5.20
CA GLY A 353 14.55 7.45 -4.50
C GLY A 353 14.77 7.40 -3.00
N SER A 354 14.30 8.45 -2.33
CA SER A 354 14.40 8.60 -0.88
C SER A 354 13.36 7.75 -0.18
N TYR A 355 13.69 7.30 1.03
CA TYR A 355 12.74 6.66 1.92
C TYR A 355 12.99 7.05 3.38
N SER A 356 12.00 6.71 4.22
CA SER A 356 12.09 6.83 5.66
C SER A 356 11.67 5.52 6.34
N LEU A 357 12.38 5.16 7.39
CA LEU A 357 12.08 4.03 8.25
C LEU A 357 11.72 4.53 9.64
N THR A 358 10.58 4.09 10.17
CA THR A 358 10.25 4.22 11.59
C THR A 358 10.08 2.84 12.19
N GLY A 359 11.10 2.41 12.95
CA GLY A 359 11.05 1.17 13.71
C GLY A 359 10.52 1.42 15.12
N LYS A 360 9.61 0.57 15.60
CA LYS A 360 9.05 0.62 16.97
C LYS A 360 9.18 -0.72 17.63
N PHE A 361 9.68 -0.71 18.87
CA PHE A 361 9.71 -1.87 19.73
C PHE A 361 8.64 -1.74 20.82
N ASN A 362 7.84 -2.78 21.04
CA ASN A 362 6.94 -2.83 22.18
C ASN A 362 7.27 -4.08 23.00
N SER A 363 7.71 -3.88 24.24
CA SER A 363 8.07 -4.94 25.20
C SER A 363 6.88 -5.79 25.68
N ASN A 364 5.69 -5.59 25.12
CA ASN A 364 4.48 -6.36 25.36
C ASN A 364 3.61 -6.36 24.10
N PRO A 365 3.22 -7.54 23.62
CA PRO A 365 1.79 -7.84 23.66
C PRO A 365 1.57 -9.17 24.38
N THR A 366 0.38 -9.40 24.93
CA THR A 366 -0.04 -10.73 25.41
C THR A 366 0.36 -11.82 24.40
N LEU A 367 0.91 -12.92 24.91
CA LEU A 367 1.53 -14.00 24.15
C LEU A 367 0.57 -14.52 23.07
N PRO A 368 0.94 -14.55 21.78
CA PRO A 368 0.03 -14.92 20.70
C PRO A 368 -0.39 -16.41 20.76
N LEU A 369 -1.65 -16.67 20.39
CA LEU A 369 -2.19 -17.97 19.99
C LEU A 369 -1.19 -18.73 19.10
N ARG A 370 -0.64 -19.83 19.60
CA ARG A 370 0.39 -20.65 18.95
C ARG A 370 -0.21 -21.66 17.96
N ARG A 371 -1.41 -22.14 18.25
CA ARG A 371 -2.12 -23.10 17.39
C ARG A 371 -3.64 -23.04 17.59
N LEU A 372 -4.37 -22.92 16.48
CA LEU A 372 -5.82 -23.09 16.42
C LEU A 372 -6.17 -23.95 15.21
N GLU A 373 -6.41 -25.23 15.46
CA GLU A 373 -6.57 -26.23 14.40
C GLU A 373 -7.85 -27.05 14.64
N LEU A 374 -8.70 -27.14 13.61
CA LEU A 374 -9.92 -27.94 13.59
C LEU A 374 -9.71 -29.16 12.68
N THR A 375 -10.13 -30.31 13.16
CA THR A 375 -10.15 -31.58 12.43
C THR A 375 -11.57 -32.17 12.49
N GLY A 376 -11.91 -33.00 11.51
CA GLY A 376 -13.23 -33.63 11.45
C GLY A 376 -13.20 -35.02 10.85
N ALA A 377 -14.12 -35.86 11.30
CA ALA A 377 -14.34 -37.21 10.81
C ALA A 377 -15.83 -37.56 10.77
N LEU A 378 -16.22 -38.35 9.78
CA LEU A 378 -17.55 -38.95 9.70
C LEU A 378 -17.54 -40.30 10.44
N ILE A 379 -18.38 -40.45 11.47
CA ILE A 379 -18.48 -41.68 12.29
C ILE A 379 -19.95 -42.06 12.45
N ASN A 380 -20.37 -43.17 11.82
CA ASN A 380 -21.74 -43.70 11.91
C ASN A 380 -22.82 -42.63 11.68
N ASP A 381 -22.72 -41.89 10.56
CA ASP A 381 -23.54 -40.72 10.22
C ASP A 381 -23.47 -39.52 11.19
N ASN A 382 -22.46 -39.44 12.05
CA ASN A 382 -22.20 -38.25 12.86
C ASN A 382 -20.94 -37.54 12.38
N HIS A 383 -20.97 -36.21 12.42
CA HIS A 383 -19.79 -35.38 12.25
C HIS A 383 -19.12 -35.23 13.62
N LYS A 384 -17.96 -35.86 13.77
CA LYS A 384 -17.07 -35.66 14.92
C LYS A 384 -16.08 -34.57 14.55
N LEU A 385 -16.05 -33.49 15.31
CA LEU A 385 -15.08 -32.41 15.19
C LEU A 385 -14.20 -32.37 16.43
N SER A 386 -12.92 -32.14 16.24
CA SER A 386 -11.94 -32.06 17.33
C SER A 386 -10.95 -30.94 17.03
N TRP A 387 -10.55 -30.20 18.05
CA TRP A 387 -9.70 -29.03 17.86
C TRP A 387 -8.61 -28.91 18.92
N ILE A 388 -7.54 -28.23 18.53
CA ILE A 388 -6.45 -27.80 19.40
C ILE A 388 -6.54 -26.28 19.54
N ILE A 389 -6.47 -25.81 20.78
CA ILE A 389 -6.26 -24.40 21.12
C ILE A 389 -5.02 -24.39 22.01
N ASP A 390 -3.90 -23.97 21.43
CA ASP A 390 -2.64 -23.75 22.11
C ASP A 390 -2.42 -22.23 22.18
N ALA A 391 -2.79 -21.66 23.32
CA ALA A 391 -2.73 -20.23 23.59
C ALA A 391 -2.35 -20.03 25.06
N ASP A 392 -1.65 -18.93 25.33
CA ASP A 392 -1.31 -18.53 26.70
C ASP A 392 -2.47 -17.74 27.34
N GLU A 393 -3.42 -17.22 26.55
CA GLU A 393 -4.64 -16.58 27.02
C GLU A 393 -5.77 -17.57 27.36
N ALA A 394 -6.60 -17.21 28.34
CA ALA A 394 -7.75 -18.03 28.71
C ALA A 394 -8.85 -17.92 27.65
N VAL A 395 -9.37 -19.06 27.19
CA VAL A 395 -10.55 -19.11 26.32
C VAL A 395 -11.76 -18.63 27.12
N VAL A 396 -12.40 -17.54 26.66
CA VAL A 396 -13.65 -17.01 27.23
C VAL A 396 -14.87 -17.60 26.54
N SER A 397 -14.80 -17.79 25.21
CA SER A 397 -15.87 -18.45 24.45
C SER A 397 -15.31 -19.17 23.25
N GLN A 398 -15.92 -20.29 22.87
CA GLN A 398 -15.67 -20.94 21.59
C GLN A 398 -17.00 -21.29 20.93
N VAL A 399 -17.10 -21.02 19.63
CA VAL A 399 -18.31 -21.20 18.83
C VAL A 399 -17.96 -22.04 17.62
N LEU A 400 -18.65 -23.17 17.46
CA LEU A 400 -18.55 -24.00 16.28
C LEU A 400 -19.58 -23.52 15.25
N GLU A 401 -19.14 -23.34 14.01
CA GLU A 401 -19.98 -22.83 12.91
C GLU A 401 -20.01 -23.80 11.72
N ILE A 402 -21.09 -23.77 10.94
CA ILE A 402 -21.33 -24.59 9.75
C ILE A 402 -21.75 -23.72 8.54
N ALA A 403 -21.20 -23.99 7.36
CA ALA A 403 -21.67 -23.49 6.07
C ALA A 403 -22.01 -24.64 5.12
N ILE A 404 -23.10 -24.48 4.37
CA ILE A 404 -23.61 -25.50 3.41
C ILE A 404 -23.54 -25.02 1.96
N ASP A 405 -23.44 -23.71 1.77
CA ASP A 405 -23.26 -23.01 0.49
C ASP A 405 -21.80 -22.57 0.26
N GLY A 406 -20.92 -22.88 1.22
CA GLY A 406 -19.52 -22.50 1.25
C GLY A 406 -19.25 -21.01 1.50
N ARG A 407 -20.27 -20.22 1.90
CA ARG A 407 -20.16 -18.76 2.06
C ARG A 407 -20.71 -18.27 3.39
N HIS A 408 -21.86 -18.76 3.83
CA HIS A 408 -22.53 -18.28 5.04
C HIS A 408 -22.37 -19.29 6.18
N PHE A 409 -21.54 -18.93 7.16
CA PHE A 409 -21.35 -19.72 8.37
C PHE A 409 -22.43 -19.37 9.41
N SER A 410 -23.12 -20.40 9.89
CA SER A 410 -24.18 -20.33 10.89
C SER A 410 -23.76 -21.06 12.16
N HIS A 411 -24.30 -20.63 13.30
CA HIS A 411 -23.97 -21.22 14.61
C HIS A 411 -24.43 -22.69 14.70
N VAL A 412 -23.53 -23.57 15.13
CA VAL A 412 -23.85 -24.96 15.49
C VAL A 412 -24.02 -25.09 16.99
N THR A 413 -23.03 -24.67 17.76
CA THR A 413 -23.04 -24.78 19.23
C THR A 413 -21.96 -23.87 19.81
N THR A 414 -22.07 -23.57 21.11
CA THR A 414 -21.04 -22.89 21.91
C THR A 414 -20.51 -23.89 22.95
N PRO A 415 -19.46 -24.68 22.66
CA PRO A 415 -18.90 -25.62 23.62
C PRO A 415 -18.34 -24.91 24.86
N ALA A 416 -18.24 -25.61 25.99
CA ALA A 416 -17.61 -25.07 27.20
C ALA A 416 -16.14 -24.78 26.93
N THR A 417 -15.51 -23.80 27.57
CA THR A 417 -14.16 -23.31 27.24
C THR A 417 -13.05 -24.37 27.31
N THR A 418 -13.28 -25.45 28.08
CA THR A 418 -12.39 -26.61 28.20
C THR A 418 -12.64 -27.71 27.17
N ASP A 419 -13.76 -27.69 26.45
CA ASP A 419 -14.07 -28.70 25.44
C ASP A 419 -13.08 -28.63 24.27
N ARG A 420 -12.74 -29.79 23.72
CA ARG A 420 -11.86 -29.93 22.54
C ARG A 420 -12.45 -30.82 21.46
N GLN A 421 -13.71 -31.23 21.63
CA GLN A 421 -14.42 -32.06 20.68
C GLN A 421 -15.94 -31.85 20.74
N PHE A 422 -16.59 -32.02 19.60
CA PHE A 422 -18.05 -32.01 19.50
C PHE A 422 -18.48 -33.07 18.47
N MET A 423 -19.58 -33.78 18.74
CA MET A 423 -20.12 -34.77 17.81
C MET A 423 -21.62 -34.61 17.72
N TYR A 424 -22.13 -34.57 16.49
CA TYR A 424 -23.57 -34.50 16.23
C TYR A 424 -23.90 -35.04 14.83
N LYS A 425 -25.16 -35.40 14.62
CA LYS A 425 -25.67 -35.73 13.28
C LYS A 425 -26.14 -34.44 12.59
N PRO A 426 -25.51 -34.00 11.48
CA PRO A 426 -25.91 -32.79 10.77
C PRO A 426 -27.29 -32.95 10.11
N TYR A 427 -27.97 -31.83 9.85
CA TYR A 427 -29.29 -31.83 9.18
C TYR A 427 -29.19 -31.86 7.66
N VAL A 428 -27.98 -31.72 7.12
CA VAL A 428 -27.73 -31.66 5.67
C VAL A 428 -27.30 -33.00 5.10
N SER A 429 -27.82 -33.28 3.91
CA SER A 429 -27.45 -34.42 3.07
C SER A 429 -26.34 -34.09 2.07
N THR A 430 -25.92 -32.83 1.99
CA THR A 430 -24.82 -32.33 1.18
C THR A 430 -23.56 -32.17 2.02
N ALA A 431 -22.40 -31.98 1.37
CA ALA A 431 -21.18 -31.64 2.09
C ALA A 431 -21.36 -30.35 2.92
N ALA A 432 -20.80 -30.36 4.13
CA ALA A 432 -20.85 -29.27 5.08
C ALA A 432 -19.44 -28.82 5.44
N GLN A 433 -19.24 -27.51 5.54
CA GLN A 433 -17.99 -26.89 5.95
C GLN A 433 -18.08 -26.39 7.39
N TYR A 434 -17.03 -26.59 8.18
CA TYR A 434 -16.98 -26.23 9.59
C TYR A 434 -15.78 -25.37 9.91
N ARG A 435 -15.95 -24.44 10.86
CA ARG A 435 -14.85 -23.69 11.48
C ARG A 435 -15.15 -23.41 12.96
N LEU A 436 -14.11 -23.14 13.74
CA LEU A 436 -14.21 -22.74 15.14
C LEU A 436 -13.85 -21.26 15.27
N ASN A 437 -14.70 -20.48 15.95
CA ASN A 437 -14.44 -19.10 16.35
C ASN A 437 -14.16 -19.04 17.86
N VAL A 438 -13.01 -18.52 18.28
CA VAL A 438 -12.57 -18.50 19.68
C VAL A 438 -12.32 -17.07 20.14
N THR A 439 -12.92 -16.68 21.27
CA THR A 439 -12.69 -15.41 21.96
C THR A 439 -11.86 -15.65 23.22
N PHE A 440 -10.82 -14.83 23.42
CA PHE A 440 -9.94 -14.89 24.59
C PHE A 440 -10.25 -13.79 25.61
N ASP A 441 -9.71 -13.91 26.83
CA ASP A 441 -9.86 -12.95 27.93
C ASP A 441 -9.28 -11.55 27.64
N ASN A 442 -8.39 -11.45 26.65
CA ASN A 442 -7.89 -10.20 26.08
C ASN A 442 -8.88 -9.52 25.10
N GLY A 443 -10.05 -10.12 24.83
CA GLY A 443 -11.10 -9.60 23.95
C GLY A 443 -10.91 -9.88 22.46
N LYS A 444 -9.81 -10.52 22.04
CA LYS A 444 -9.55 -10.86 20.63
C LYS A 444 -10.27 -12.13 20.21
N GLN A 445 -10.61 -12.21 18.91
CA GLN A 445 -11.28 -13.34 18.27
C GLN A 445 -10.44 -13.92 17.13
N TYR A 446 -10.44 -15.25 17.01
CA TYR A 446 -9.70 -15.98 15.99
C TYR A 446 -10.54 -17.12 15.40
N TYR A 447 -10.34 -17.40 14.11
CA TYR A 447 -10.97 -18.52 13.40
C TYR A 447 -9.97 -19.62 13.10
N SER A 448 -10.39 -20.88 13.21
CA SER A 448 -9.61 -22.04 12.76
C SER A 448 -9.60 -22.17 11.23
N ASN A 449 -8.82 -23.14 10.72
CA ASN A 449 -9.03 -23.68 9.38
C ASN A 449 -10.45 -24.23 9.20
N ILE A 450 -10.88 -24.34 7.94
CA ILE A 450 -12.17 -24.92 7.56
C ILE A 450 -12.01 -26.43 7.32
N VAL A 451 -12.92 -27.23 7.86
CA VAL A 451 -13.02 -28.68 7.59
C VAL A 451 -14.29 -28.98 6.80
N THR A 452 -14.17 -29.68 5.68
CA THR A 452 -15.33 -30.15 4.91
C THR A 452 -15.62 -31.61 5.23
N LEU A 453 -16.85 -31.92 5.64
CA LEU A 453 -17.32 -33.29 5.84
C LEU A 453 -18.48 -33.59 4.89
N GLN A 454 -18.48 -34.81 4.34
CA GLN A 454 -19.51 -35.26 3.40
C GLN A 454 -20.86 -35.42 4.10
N GLY A 455 -21.94 -35.14 3.37
CA GLY A 455 -23.29 -35.23 3.90
C GLY A 455 -23.62 -36.64 4.39
N THR A 456 -24.39 -36.71 5.47
CA THR A 456 -24.95 -37.96 5.99
C THR A 456 -26.30 -38.15 5.34
N GLY A 457 -26.63 -39.36 4.86
CA GLY A 457 -27.81 -39.59 4.00
C GLY A 457 -29.10 -38.89 4.45
N ALA A 458 -29.97 -38.54 3.50
CA ALA A 458 -31.15 -37.69 3.67
C ALA A 458 -31.85 -37.83 5.03
N VAL A 459 -31.69 -36.82 5.89
CA VAL A 459 -32.41 -36.72 7.15
C VAL A 459 -33.83 -36.24 6.84
N VAL A 460 -34.75 -37.19 6.63
CA VAL A 460 -36.16 -36.91 6.27
C VAL A 460 -37.05 -36.48 7.45
N LYS A 461 -36.50 -36.39 8.66
CA LYS A 461 -37.26 -36.05 9.88
C LYS A 461 -36.39 -35.36 10.94
N PRO A 462 -36.96 -34.54 11.85
CA PRO A 462 -36.24 -34.05 13.02
C PRO A 462 -35.76 -35.19 13.91
N ARG A 463 -34.64 -34.97 14.59
CA ARG A 463 -34.05 -35.95 15.52
C ARG A 463 -33.52 -35.29 16.77
N LEU A 464 -33.61 -36.00 17.88
CA LEU A 464 -32.92 -35.62 19.11
C LEU A 464 -31.39 -35.62 18.87
N VAL A 465 -30.71 -34.54 19.29
CA VAL A 465 -29.23 -34.51 19.28
C VAL A 465 -28.68 -35.43 20.36
N ARG A 466 -29.40 -35.53 21.50
CA ARG A 466 -29.15 -36.46 22.60
C ARG A 466 -30.48 -36.92 23.17
N ASN A 467 -30.52 -38.14 23.70
CA ASN A 467 -31.70 -38.73 24.33
C ASN A 467 -31.80 -38.43 25.84
N VAL A 468 -31.04 -37.45 26.35
CA VAL A 468 -31.06 -37.01 27.75
C VAL A 468 -31.21 -35.49 27.79
N VAL A 469 -32.08 -34.98 28.68
CA VAL A 469 -32.21 -33.55 28.96
C VAL A 469 -31.01 -33.08 29.77
N ASP A 470 -30.33 -32.04 29.30
CA ASP A 470 -29.17 -31.46 29.97
C ASP A 470 -29.51 -30.03 30.42
N ASN A 471 -29.33 -29.74 31.71
CA ASN A 471 -29.60 -28.43 32.32
C ASN A 471 -31.00 -27.83 31.99
N GLY A 472 -32.02 -28.70 31.87
CA GLY A 472 -33.38 -28.28 31.52
C GLY A 472 -33.60 -27.99 30.03
N LEU A 473 -32.64 -28.31 29.16
CA LEU A 473 -32.71 -28.08 27.73
C LEU A 473 -32.70 -29.40 26.95
N LEU A 474 -33.52 -29.46 25.90
CA LEU A 474 -33.55 -30.58 24.95
C LEU A 474 -33.16 -30.07 23.56
N SER A 475 -32.06 -30.56 23.01
CA SER A 475 -31.58 -30.15 21.69
C SER A 475 -32.11 -31.07 20.59
N VAL A 476 -32.71 -30.46 19.56
CA VAL A 476 -33.30 -31.14 18.40
C VAL A 476 -32.68 -30.58 17.13
N ASN A 477 -32.23 -31.46 16.24
CA ASN A 477 -31.79 -31.05 14.92
C ASN A 477 -32.88 -31.35 13.88
N SER A 478 -33.23 -30.37 13.07
CA SER A 478 -34.41 -30.43 12.19
C SER A 478 -34.04 -30.14 10.73
N PRO A 479 -34.52 -30.93 9.76
CA PRO A 479 -34.30 -30.68 8.33
C PRO A 479 -35.26 -29.63 7.74
N GLY A 480 -36.16 -29.06 8.54
CA GLY A 480 -37.18 -28.11 8.09
C GLY A 480 -37.99 -27.56 9.26
N GLU A 481 -39.10 -26.90 8.99
CA GLU A 481 -40.01 -26.43 10.05
C GLU A 481 -40.98 -27.54 10.46
N TYR A 482 -41.06 -27.82 11.77
CA TYR A 482 -41.96 -28.81 12.34
C TYR A 482 -42.61 -28.28 13.61
N GLN A 483 -43.87 -28.64 13.84
CA GLN A 483 -44.49 -28.51 15.14
C GLN A 483 -44.04 -29.69 16.01
N TYR A 484 -43.78 -29.45 17.28
CA TYR A 484 -43.48 -30.50 18.25
C TYR A 484 -44.48 -30.50 19.41
N ARG A 485 -44.71 -31.68 19.98
CA ARG A 485 -45.33 -31.85 21.30
C ARG A 485 -44.54 -32.85 22.13
N ILE A 486 -44.33 -32.53 23.40
CA ILE A 486 -43.69 -33.40 24.38
C ILE A 486 -44.78 -33.99 25.26
N MET A 487 -44.73 -35.30 25.46
CA MET A 487 -45.72 -36.06 26.22
C MET A 487 -45.05 -36.90 27.29
N ASP A 488 -45.72 -37.07 28.42
CA ASP A 488 -45.38 -38.10 29.39
C ASP A 488 -45.72 -39.51 28.85
N MET A 489 -45.33 -40.55 29.59
CA MET A 489 -45.62 -41.94 29.19
C MET A 489 -47.12 -42.29 29.20
N ASN A 490 -47.97 -41.45 29.80
CA ASN A 490 -49.42 -41.59 29.81
C ASN A 490 -50.09 -40.80 28.67
N GLY A 491 -49.31 -40.12 27.82
CA GLY A 491 -49.81 -39.34 26.68
C GLY A 491 -50.23 -37.89 27.01
N HIS A 492 -50.02 -37.41 28.24
CA HIS A 492 -50.31 -36.02 28.58
C HIS A 492 -49.27 -35.09 27.99
N VAL A 493 -49.72 -34.09 27.24
CA VAL A 493 -48.83 -33.09 26.64
C VAL A 493 -48.31 -32.14 27.73
N VAL A 494 -46.99 -32.13 27.92
CA VAL A 494 -46.30 -31.29 28.91
C VAL A 494 -45.64 -30.06 28.29
N ASN A 495 -45.36 -30.07 26.99
CA ASN A 495 -44.84 -28.92 26.26
C ASN A 495 -45.19 -29.01 24.76
N ARG A 496 -45.25 -27.89 24.04
CA ARG A 496 -45.44 -27.84 22.59
C ARG A 496 -44.85 -26.56 22.00
N GLY A 497 -44.52 -26.59 20.73
CA GLY A 497 -44.05 -25.40 20.01
C GLY A 497 -43.63 -25.73 18.58
N GLN A 498 -42.85 -24.84 17.98
CA GLN A 498 -42.29 -25.01 16.65
C GLN A 498 -40.77 -25.09 16.72
N ILE A 499 -40.19 -25.91 15.85
CA ILE A 499 -38.75 -25.96 15.58
C ILE A 499 -38.54 -25.58 14.11
N ASN A 500 -37.47 -24.83 13.86
CA ASN A 500 -37.08 -24.35 12.53
C ASN A 500 -36.05 -25.28 11.90
N ILE A 501 -35.69 -25.04 10.64
CA ILE A 501 -34.55 -25.73 10.02
C ILE A 501 -33.27 -25.49 10.84
N GLY A 502 -32.46 -26.53 11.02
CA GLY A 502 -31.21 -26.50 11.78
C GLY A 502 -31.36 -26.95 13.25
N LEU A 503 -30.42 -26.51 14.10
CA LEU A 503 -30.41 -26.87 15.51
C LEU A 503 -31.41 -26.01 16.29
N ASN A 504 -32.21 -26.66 17.13
CA ASN A 504 -33.20 -26.04 17.99
C ASN A 504 -32.98 -26.46 19.43
N THR A 505 -33.19 -25.52 20.35
CA THR A 505 -33.17 -25.80 21.79
C THR A 505 -34.57 -25.62 22.35
N ILE A 506 -35.10 -26.67 22.97
CA ILE A 506 -36.41 -26.68 23.61
C ILE A 506 -36.19 -26.59 25.13
N SER A 507 -36.64 -25.49 25.74
CA SER A 507 -36.67 -25.35 27.19
C SER A 507 -37.71 -26.28 27.79
N MET A 508 -37.26 -27.16 28.69
CA MET A 508 -38.11 -28.13 29.35
C MET A 508 -38.78 -27.51 30.59
N PRO A 509 -40.11 -27.60 30.75
CA PRO A 509 -40.77 -27.16 31.97
C PRO A 509 -40.27 -27.95 33.18
N ALA A 510 -40.49 -27.46 34.40
CA ALA A 510 -40.14 -28.17 35.63
C ALA A 510 -41.02 -29.42 35.80
N ILE A 511 -40.60 -30.53 35.19
CA ILE A 511 -41.29 -31.83 35.21
C ILE A 511 -40.42 -32.87 35.91
N ALA A 512 -41.04 -33.91 36.47
CA ALA A 512 -40.35 -34.95 37.23
C ALA A 512 -39.34 -35.71 36.35
N GLY A 513 -38.27 -36.22 36.98
CA GLY A 513 -37.34 -37.14 36.33
C GLY A 513 -38.08 -38.39 35.82
N GLY A 514 -37.77 -38.82 34.60
CA GLY A 514 -38.50 -39.89 33.94
C GLY A 514 -38.31 -39.92 32.42
N MET A 515 -38.96 -40.90 31.78
CA MET A 515 -38.97 -41.04 30.32
C MET A 515 -40.11 -40.22 29.72
N TYR A 516 -39.84 -39.54 28.62
CA TYR A 516 -40.79 -38.72 27.87
C TYR A 516 -40.69 -39.04 26.37
N MET A 517 -41.74 -38.68 25.65
CA MET A 517 -41.78 -38.76 24.19
C MET A 517 -41.86 -37.35 23.61
N ILE A 518 -41.14 -37.12 22.52
CA ILE A 518 -41.33 -35.95 21.67
C ILE A 518 -41.86 -36.41 20.32
N GLU A 519 -42.94 -35.79 19.88
CA GLU A 519 -43.51 -35.99 18.57
C GLU A 519 -43.29 -34.74 17.71
N TYR A 520 -42.90 -34.97 16.46
CA TYR A 520 -42.74 -33.95 15.43
C TYR A 520 -43.77 -34.16 14.32
N THR A 521 -44.34 -33.08 13.80
CA THR A 521 -45.26 -33.13 12.65
C THR A 521 -45.07 -31.93 11.73
N ASN A 522 -45.22 -32.17 10.43
CA ASN A 522 -45.31 -31.14 9.39
C ASN A 522 -46.72 -31.06 8.77
N GLY A 523 -47.72 -31.66 9.42
CA GLY A 523 -49.10 -31.75 8.93
C GLY A 523 -49.36 -32.90 7.94
N MET A 524 -48.33 -33.53 7.39
CA MET A 524 -48.46 -34.70 6.49
C MET A 524 -47.97 -36.01 7.11
N ALA A 525 -46.94 -35.93 7.95
CA ALA A 525 -46.36 -37.09 8.63
C ALA A 525 -46.01 -36.76 10.09
N HIS A 526 -45.94 -37.80 10.91
CA HIS A 526 -45.65 -37.73 12.33
C HIS A 526 -44.47 -38.64 12.68
N TRP A 527 -43.56 -38.16 13.54
CA TRP A 527 -42.42 -38.93 14.01
C TRP A 527 -42.29 -38.79 15.51
N ILE A 528 -41.94 -39.88 16.20
CA ILE A 528 -41.83 -39.92 17.65
C ILE A 528 -40.44 -40.39 18.05
N GLU A 529 -39.83 -39.72 19.02
CA GLU A 529 -38.59 -40.14 19.67
C GLU A 529 -38.73 -40.10 21.19
N LYS A 530 -37.93 -40.91 21.90
CA LYS A 530 -37.93 -41.01 23.36
C LYS A 530 -36.69 -40.34 23.93
N PHE A 531 -36.84 -39.67 25.06
CA PHE A 531 -35.74 -39.12 25.82
C PHE A 531 -35.97 -39.26 27.33
N VAL A 532 -34.92 -39.07 28.10
CA VAL A 532 -34.92 -39.19 29.56
C VAL A 532 -34.59 -37.84 30.19
N ARG A 533 -35.36 -37.45 31.19
CA ARG A 533 -35.01 -36.36 32.10
C ARG A 533 -34.48 -36.98 33.39
N GLN A 534 -33.28 -36.61 33.79
CA GLN A 534 -32.68 -37.04 35.07
C GLN A 534 -33.18 -36.18 36.21
#